data_AF-A0A0K3CI76-F1
#
_entry.id   AF-A0A0K3CI76-F1
#
_cell.length_a   1.000
_cell.length_b   1.000
_cell.length_c   1.000
_cell.angle_alpha   90.00
_cell.angle_beta   90.00
_cell.angle_gamma   90.00
#
_symmetry.space_group_name_H-M   'P 1'
#
loop_
_entity.id
_entity.type
_entity.pdbx_description
1 polymer ?
#
loop_
_entity_poly.entity_id
_entity_poly.type
_entity_poly.pdbx_seq_one_letter_code
_entity_poly.pdbx_strand_id
1 'polypeptide(L)'
;MEAGWCVGRLISEEQELTFDFDILDCTKLVPEELVPITWVGTMELNCNPVRRRRTQTRRFRSTDLLLLPQTNYFAETEQVAFCTSNIVPGMSYSNDPMLQLRNFSYFDTQISRLGGVNFNELPIKRSVCRAVRLALQCWYDAGAVE
;
A
#
# COMPACT_ATOMS: atom_id res chain seq x y z
N MET A 1 -16.98 -8.44 -9.84
CA MET A 1 -17.85 -7.71 -8.89
C MET A 1 -17.30 -6.30 -8.84
N GLU A 2 -18.02 -5.33 -9.37
CA GLU A 2 -17.62 -3.91 -9.29
C GLU A 2 -17.74 -3.47 -7.82
N ALA A 3 -16.61 -3.30 -7.15
CA ALA A 3 -16.60 -2.72 -5.81
C ALA A 3 -16.50 -1.20 -5.97
N GLY A 4 -17.62 -0.48 -5.87
CA GLY A 4 -17.59 0.98 -5.80
C GLY A 4 -17.10 1.40 -4.41
N TRP A 5 -16.06 2.23 -4.32
CA TRP A 5 -15.53 2.73 -3.05
C TRP A 5 -15.62 4.25 -2.98
N CYS A 6 -16.06 4.78 -1.82
CA CYS A 6 -16.10 6.21 -1.53
C CYS A 6 -14.70 6.76 -1.24
N VAL A 7 -14.42 8.02 -1.57
CA VAL A 7 -13.11 8.62 -1.25
C VAL A 7 -13.31 9.94 -0.51
N GLY A 8 -13.56 9.79 0.78
CA GLY A 8 -13.21 10.79 1.77
C GLY A 8 -14.27 11.84 2.12
N ARG A 9 -13.92 12.59 3.17
CA ARG A 9 -14.63 13.75 3.68
C ARG A 9 -13.69 14.94 3.58
N LEU A 10 -14.23 16.09 3.21
CA LEU A 10 -13.48 17.34 3.12
C LEU A 10 -13.83 18.19 4.33
N ILE A 11 -12.81 18.55 5.11
CA ILE A 11 -12.92 19.42 6.27
C ILE A 11 -11.82 20.47 6.11
N SER A 12 -12.14 21.75 6.20
CA SER A 12 -11.12 22.80 6.19
C SER A 12 -10.43 22.89 7.55
N GLU A 13 -9.19 23.38 7.57
CA GLU A 13 -8.44 23.56 8.84
C GLU A 13 -9.18 24.50 9.82
N GLU A 14 -9.91 25.48 9.31
CA GLU A 14 -10.71 26.40 10.14
C GLU A 14 -11.84 25.70 10.89
N GLN A 15 -12.36 24.60 10.34
CA GLN A 15 -13.45 23.83 10.93
C GLN A 15 -12.98 22.86 12.02
N GLU A 16 -11.65 22.68 12.20
CA GLU A 16 -11.08 21.71 13.12
C GLU A 16 -11.61 21.85 14.55
N LEU A 17 -11.77 23.08 15.02
CA LEU A 17 -12.23 23.40 16.38
C LEU A 17 -13.74 23.67 16.50
N THR A 18 -14.50 23.51 15.42
CA THR A 18 -15.94 23.81 15.40
C THR A 18 -16.80 22.65 15.89
N PHE A 19 -16.27 21.43 15.85
CA PHE A 19 -17.01 20.23 16.25
C PHE A 19 -16.99 20.02 17.77
N ASP A 20 -18.00 19.32 18.29
CA ASP A 20 -18.10 18.96 19.71
C ASP A 20 -17.06 17.89 20.14
N PHE A 21 -16.20 17.46 19.21
CA PHE A 21 -15.18 16.44 19.41
C PHE A 21 -13.91 16.80 18.63
N ASP A 22 -12.78 16.25 19.08
CA ASP A 22 -11.50 16.40 18.38
C ASP A 22 -11.48 15.50 17.14
N ILE A 23 -11.18 16.10 15.98
CA ILE A 23 -11.05 15.39 14.70
C ILE A 23 -9.81 14.47 14.70
N LEU A 24 -8.79 14.81 15.51
CA LEU A 24 -7.56 14.03 15.65
C LEU A 24 -7.70 12.85 16.60
N ASP A 25 -8.84 12.71 17.30
CA ASP A 25 -9.13 11.57 18.16
C ASP A 25 -9.65 10.38 17.35
N CYS A 26 -8.81 9.35 17.19
CA CYS A 26 -9.13 8.11 16.48
C CYS A 26 -10.30 7.30 17.06
N THR A 27 -10.82 7.66 18.24
CA THR A 27 -12.00 7.02 18.87
C THR A 27 -13.32 7.65 18.43
N LYS A 28 -13.29 8.77 17.70
CA LYS A 28 -14.47 9.51 17.26
C LYS A 28 -14.73 9.30 15.78
N LEU A 29 -16.02 9.30 15.42
CA LEU A 29 -16.46 9.24 14.03
C LEU A 29 -17.16 10.55 13.69
N VAL A 30 -16.84 11.12 12.54
CA VAL A 30 -17.56 12.29 12.02
C VAL A 30 -18.92 11.81 11.49
N PRO A 31 -20.06 12.35 11.97
CA PRO A 31 -21.38 12.02 11.42
C PRO A 31 -21.53 12.47 9.97
N GLU A 32 -22.24 11.71 9.13
CA GLU A 32 -22.47 12.08 7.72
C GLU A 32 -23.38 13.30 7.54
N GLU A 33 -24.22 13.57 8.54
CA GLU A 33 -25.11 14.73 8.59
C GLU A 33 -24.34 16.06 8.65
N LEU A 34 -23.17 16.06 9.30
CA LEU A 34 -22.31 17.24 9.43
C LEU A 34 -21.40 17.42 8.22
N VAL A 35 -20.79 16.32 7.76
CA VAL A 35 -19.85 16.34 6.63
C VAL A 35 -20.23 15.23 5.66
N PRO A 36 -20.86 15.55 4.53
CA PRO A 36 -21.27 14.55 3.55
C PRO A 36 -20.07 13.90 2.88
N ILE A 37 -20.25 12.65 2.45
CA ILE A 37 -19.22 11.88 1.74
C ILE A 37 -19.05 12.44 0.33
N THR A 38 -17.79 12.65 -0.08
CA THR A 38 -17.44 13.03 -1.44
C THR A 38 -16.96 11.81 -2.23
N TRP A 39 -17.48 11.62 -3.44
CA TRP A 39 -17.06 10.53 -4.34
C TRP A 39 -15.95 11.03 -5.26
N VAL A 40 -14.75 10.44 -5.19
CA VAL A 40 -13.60 10.84 -6.05
C VAL A 40 -13.34 9.85 -7.18
N GLY A 41 -13.62 8.56 -7.00
CA GLY A 41 -13.34 7.56 -8.03
C GLY A 41 -13.83 6.16 -7.69
N THR A 42 -13.50 5.19 -8.54
CA THR A 42 -13.92 3.78 -8.44
C THR A 42 -12.70 2.86 -8.46
N MET A 43 -12.70 1.82 -7.62
CA MET A 43 -11.63 0.81 -7.59
C MET A 43 -12.21 -0.59 -7.85
N GLU A 44 -11.87 -1.18 -8.99
CA GLU A 44 -12.33 -2.54 -9.33
C GLU A 44 -11.27 -3.60 -9.01
N LEU A 45 -11.68 -4.67 -8.33
CA LEU A 45 -10.85 -5.87 -8.10
C LEU A 45 -11.27 -6.96 -9.09
N ASN A 46 -10.49 -7.14 -10.16
CA ASN A 46 -10.83 -8.02 -11.28
C ASN A 46 -9.94 -9.27 -11.44
N CYS A 47 -8.88 -9.40 -10.63
CA CYS A 47 -7.92 -10.49 -10.74
C CYS A 47 -7.48 -11.01 -9.36
N ASN A 48 -7.49 -12.33 -9.21
CA ASN A 48 -6.87 -13.03 -8.08
C ASN A 48 -5.33 -13.10 -8.27
N PRO A 49 -4.55 -13.41 -7.21
CA PRO A 49 -3.11 -13.55 -7.33
C PRO A 49 -2.74 -14.73 -8.24
N VAL A 50 -2.08 -14.45 -9.37
CA VAL A 50 -1.69 -15.45 -10.37
C VAL A 50 -0.22 -15.27 -10.70
N ARG A 51 0.54 -16.36 -10.72
CA ARG A 51 1.95 -16.40 -11.07
C ARG A 51 2.17 -15.77 -12.45
N ARG A 52 2.56 -14.49 -12.51
CA ARG A 52 2.86 -13.81 -13.77
C ARG A 52 4.13 -14.42 -14.35
N ARG A 53 4.00 -15.24 -15.40
CA ARG A 53 5.17 -15.68 -16.17
C ARG A 53 5.82 -14.44 -16.77
N ARG A 54 7.04 -14.13 -16.32
CA ARG A 54 7.83 -12.96 -16.76
C ARG A 54 8.24 -13.01 -18.25
N THR A 55 7.94 -14.09 -18.95
CA THR A 55 8.25 -14.28 -20.37
C THR A 55 7.16 -15.14 -21.03
N GLN A 56 6.34 -14.54 -21.89
CA GLN A 56 5.92 -15.22 -23.12
C GLN A 56 5.27 -14.23 -24.10
N THR A 57 6.09 -13.72 -25.02
CA THR A 57 5.66 -13.41 -26.38
C THR A 57 5.27 -14.71 -27.10
N ARG A 58 4.31 -15.47 -26.58
CA ARG A 58 3.72 -16.61 -27.28
C ARG A 58 2.21 -16.48 -27.22
N ARG A 59 1.62 -16.50 -28.41
CA ARG A 59 0.17 -16.51 -28.64
C ARG A 59 -0.50 -17.50 -27.69
N PHE A 60 -1.45 -16.98 -26.92
CA PHE A 60 -2.34 -17.74 -26.05
C PHE A 60 -2.97 -18.87 -26.87
N ARG A 61 -2.68 -20.13 -26.55
CA ARG A 61 -3.37 -21.28 -27.16
C ARG A 61 -4.41 -21.78 -26.17
N SER A 62 -5.54 -22.24 -26.69
CA SER A 62 -6.68 -22.75 -25.90
C SER A 62 -6.31 -23.92 -24.95
N THR A 63 -5.16 -24.56 -25.14
CA THR A 63 -4.63 -25.62 -24.26
C THR A 63 -3.98 -25.11 -22.97
N ASP A 64 -3.77 -23.80 -22.81
CA ASP A 64 -3.14 -23.22 -21.61
C ASP A 64 -4.09 -23.14 -20.39
N LEU A 65 -5.39 -23.45 -20.57
CA LEU A 65 -6.42 -23.41 -19.51
C LEU A 65 -6.33 -24.54 -18.47
N LEU A 66 -5.70 -25.67 -18.80
CA LEU A 66 -5.51 -26.80 -17.87
C LEU A 66 -4.22 -26.71 -17.05
N LEU A 67 -3.40 -25.69 -17.32
CA LEU A 67 -2.21 -25.34 -16.55
C LEU A 67 -2.43 -23.95 -15.93
N LEU A 68 -3.55 -23.77 -15.22
CA LEU A 68 -3.74 -22.57 -14.41
C LEU A 68 -2.46 -22.34 -13.60
N PRO A 69 -1.77 -21.20 -13.79
CA PRO A 69 -0.53 -20.95 -13.09
C PRO A 69 -0.86 -21.04 -11.60
N GLN A 70 -0.25 -21.98 -10.89
CA GLN A 70 -0.45 -22.14 -9.45
C GLN A 70 -0.38 -20.75 -8.81
N THR A 71 -1.50 -20.32 -8.22
CA THR A 71 -1.66 -19.04 -7.56
C THR A 71 -0.62 -18.95 -6.45
N ASN A 72 0.35 -18.03 -6.55
CA ASN A 72 1.37 -17.90 -5.53
C ASN A 72 0.88 -16.93 -4.45
N TYR A 73 -0.05 -17.42 -3.64
CA TYR A 73 -0.65 -16.68 -2.53
C TYR A 73 0.43 -16.14 -1.58
N PHE A 74 1.47 -16.93 -1.31
CA PHE A 74 2.55 -16.52 -0.43
C PHE A 74 3.34 -15.32 -0.98
N ALA A 75 3.74 -15.35 -2.25
CA ALA A 75 4.56 -14.29 -2.83
C ALA A 75 3.80 -12.97 -3.08
N GLU A 76 2.47 -13.02 -3.17
CA GLU A 76 1.64 -11.84 -3.44
C GLU A 76 0.90 -11.39 -2.17
N THR A 77 0.02 -12.22 -1.63
CA THR A 77 -0.84 -11.86 -0.50
C THR A 77 -0.09 -11.88 0.83
N GLU A 78 0.72 -12.90 1.11
CA GLU A 78 1.45 -12.94 2.39
C GLU A 78 2.61 -11.96 2.42
N GLN A 79 3.34 -11.79 1.31
CA GLN A 79 4.50 -10.90 1.25
C GLN A 79 4.17 -9.43 0.99
N VAL A 80 2.91 -9.05 0.72
CA VAL A 80 2.53 -7.65 0.61
C VAL A 80 2.79 -6.94 1.94
N ALA A 81 3.31 -5.72 1.90
CA ALA A 81 3.62 -4.95 3.09
C ALA A 81 3.11 -3.52 2.96
N PHE A 82 1.97 -3.24 3.57
CA PHE A 82 1.38 -1.91 3.66
C PHE A 82 2.02 -1.11 4.79
N CYS A 83 2.25 0.18 4.53
CA CYS A 83 2.75 1.12 5.52
C CYS A 83 1.99 2.44 5.35
N THR A 84 1.52 3.02 6.46
CA THR A 84 0.89 4.36 6.46
C THR A 84 1.86 5.45 6.02
N SER A 85 3.16 5.22 6.24
CA SER A 85 4.24 6.13 5.85
C SER A 85 4.44 6.29 4.34
N ASN A 86 3.79 5.45 3.52
CA ASN A 86 3.90 5.47 2.07
C ASN A 86 2.90 6.48 1.47
N ILE A 87 3.19 7.77 1.62
CA ILE A 87 2.39 8.86 1.05
C ILE A 87 2.96 9.33 -0.31
N VAL A 88 2.10 9.98 -1.09
CA VAL A 88 2.45 10.65 -2.35
C VAL A 88 2.46 12.17 -2.16
N PRO A 89 3.23 12.94 -2.97
CA PRO A 89 3.20 14.40 -2.90
C PRO A 89 1.78 14.95 -3.02
N GLY A 90 1.41 15.87 -2.13
CA GLY A 90 0.06 16.41 -2.01
C GLY A 90 -0.77 15.81 -0.87
N MET A 91 -0.29 14.73 -0.24
CA MET A 91 -0.84 14.20 1.02
C MET A 91 0.10 14.49 2.18
N SER A 92 -0.45 14.71 3.37
CA SER A 92 0.31 14.91 4.61
C SER A 92 -0.37 14.18 5.78
N TYR A 93 0.36 14.03 6.88
CA TYR A 93 -0.18 13.48 8.11
C TYR A 93 -0.83 14.57 8.95
N SER A 94 -1.85 14.19 9.72
CA SER A 94 -2.36 14.98 10.83
C SER A 94 -1.56 14.70 12.11
N ASN A 95 -1.80 15.48 13.15
CA ASN A 95 -1.18 15.31 14.46
C ASN A 95 -1.89 14.26 15.34
N ASP A 96 -2.63 13.31 14.76
CA ASP A 96 -3.22 12.19 15.49
C ASP A 96 -2.11 11.33 16.12
N PRO A 97 -2.06 11.19 17.46
CA PRO A 97 -1.01 10.44 18.16
C PRO A 97 -0.96 8.96 17.74
N MET A 98 -2.10 8.35 17.41
CA MET A 98 -2.17 6.96 16.97
C MET A 98 -1.67 6.81 15.53
N LEU A 99 -1.96 7.76 14.64
CA LEU A 99 -1.40 7.76 13.29
C LEU A 99 0.13 7.90 13.32
N GLN A 100 0.65 8.80 14.15
CA GLN A 100 2.09 9.01 14.29
C GLN A 100 2.81 7.74 14.77
N LEU A 101 2.24 7.02 15.75
CA LEU A 101 2.79 5.74 16.20
C LEU A 101 2.74 4.67 15.10
N ARG A 102 1.66 4.62 14.32
CA ARG A 102 1.51 3.68 13.20
C ARG A 102 2.56 3.91 12.11
N ASN A 103 2.89 5.17 11.80
CA ASN A 103 3.94 5.50 10.83
C ASN A 103 5.30 4.87 11.17
N PHE A 104 5.60 4.77 12.46
CA PHE A 104 6.78 4.04 12.93
C PHE A 104 6.57 2.51 12.87
N SER A 105 5.49 2.03 13.49
CA SER A 105 5.25 0.60 13.70
C SER A 105 5.18 -0.21 12.40
N TYR A 106 4.52 0.30 11.36
CA TYR A 106 4.41 -0.45 10.10
C TYR A 106 5.73 -0.63 9.39
N PHE A 107 6.70 0.27 9.53
CA PHE A 107 7.99 0.11 8.86
C PHE A 107 8.87 -0.90 9.62
N ASP A 108 8.95 -0.74 10.94
CA ASP A 108 9.75 -1.59 11.83
C ASP A 108 9.34 -3.07 11.75
N THR A 109 8.04 -3.34 11.80
CA THR A 109 7.50 -4.71 11.72
C THR A 109 7.83 -5.43 10.41
N GLN A 110 8.06 -4.71 9.31
CA GLN A 110 8.42 -5.36 8.04
C GLN A 110 9.86 -5.84 8.01
N ILE A 111 10.74 -5.20 8.77
CA ILE A 111 12.16 -5.57 8.82
C ILE A 111 12.27 -6.99 9.39
N SER A 112 11.59 -7.27 10.50
CA SER A 112 11.57 -8.60 11.11
C SER A 112 10.75 -9.60 10.29
N ARG A 113 9.58 -9.19 9.78
CA ARG A 113 8.67 -10.08 9.04
C ARG A 113 9.22 -10.55 7.69
N LEU A 114 9.92 -9.67 6.96
CA LEU A 114 10.43 -9.93 5.61
C LEU A 114 11.95 -10.13 5.57
N GLY A 115 12.60 -10.20 6.73
CA GLY A 115 14.00 -10.59 6.87
C GLY A 115 15.02 -9.54 6.39
N GLY A 116 14.64 -8.25 6.39
CA GLY A 116 15.57 -7.18 6.04
C GLY A 116 14.91 -5.86 5.63
N VAL A 117 15.75 -4.86 5.32
CA VAL A 117 15.31 -3.49 4.94
C VAL A 117 14.91 -3.36 3.46
N ASN A 118 15.19 -4.37 2.64
CA ASN A 118 14.98 -4.36 1.19
C ASN A 118 13.64 -4.97 0.75
N PHE A 119 12.65 -5.01 1.64
CA PHE A 119 11.32 -5.51 1.29
C PHE A 119 10.61 -4.72 0.16
N ASN A 120 11.09 -3.51 -0.16
CA ASN A 120 10.58 -2.72 -1.29
C ASN A 120 10.97 -3.30 -2.66
N GLU A 121 11.92 -4.23 -2.71
CA GLU A 121 12.37 -4.89 -3.94
C GLU A 121 11.52 -6.12 -4.28
N LEU A 122 10.70 -6.59 -3.33
CA LEU A 122 9.77 -7.70 -3.55
C LEU A 122 8.85 -7.40 -4.74
N PRO A 123 8.59 -8.37 -5.63
CA PRO A 123 7.82 -8.15 -6.86
C PRO A 123 6.45 -7.49 -6.64
N ILE A 124 5.77 -7.81 -5.53
CA ILE A 124 4.44 -7.26 -5.21
C ILE A 124 4.49 -5.84 -4.64
N LYS A 125 5.60 -5.45 -3.98
CA LYS A 125 5.75 -4.13 -3.35
C LYS A 125 6.50 -3.12 -4.22
N ARG A 126 7.23 -3.60 -5.22
CA ARG A 126 8.02 -2.75 -6.11
C ARG A 126 7.13 -1.70 -6.78
N SER A 127 7.57 -0.44 -6.73
CA SER A 127 6.89 0.65 -7.43
C SER A 127 6.85 0.39 -8.94
N VAL A 128 5.75 0.82 -9.58
CA VAL A 128 5.64 0.81 -11.04
C VAL A 128 6.50 1.92 -11.65
N CYS A 129 6.61 3.06 -10.97
CA CYS A 129 7.48 4.15 -11.38
C CYS A 129 8.96 3.79 -11.16
N ARG A 130 9.84 4.39 -11.97
CA ARG A 130 11.29 4.23 -11.85
C ARG A 130 11.75 4.83 -10.52
N ALA A 131 12.10 3.96 -9.58
CA ALA A 131 12.79 4.35 -8.36
C ALA A 131 14.29 4.40 -8.63
N VAL A 132 14.92 5.55 -8.42
CA VAL A 132 16.39 5.68 -8.37
C VAL A 132 16.75 5.94 -6.92
N ARG A 133 17.50 5.01 -6.31
CA ARG A 133 17.95 5.13 -4.92
C ARG A 133 19.46 5.22 -4.90
N LEU A 134 19.99 6.16 -4.13
CA LEU A 134 21.43 6.26 -3.82
C LEU A 134 21.85 5.36 -2.66
N ALA A 135 20.92 4.55 -2.13
CA ALA A 135 21.22 3.67 -1.01
C ALA A 135 22.32 2.68 -1.42
N LEU A 136 23.36 2.61 -0.59
CA LEU A 136 24.54 1.76 -0.74
C LEU A 136 24.20 0.27 -0.60
N GLN A 137 23.35 -0.25 -1.49
CA GLN A 137 23.14 -1.70 -1.62
C GLN A 137 24.35 -2.37 -2.28
N CYS A 138 25.19 -1.59 -2.98
CA CYS A 138 26.43 -2.03 -3.59
C CYS A 138 27.53 -2.47 -2.60
N TRP A 139 27.37 -2.26 -1.28
CA TRP A 139 28.36 -2.72 -0.30
C TRP A 139 28.04 -4.10 0.30
N TYR A 140 26.76 -4.46 0.43
CA TYR A 140 26.36 -5.77 0.95
C TYR A 140 26.30 -6.86 -0.14
N ASP A 141 25.89 -6.49 -1.36
CA ASP A 141 25.77 -7.46 -2.47
C ASP A 141 27.12 -7.74 -3.16
N ALA A 142 28.17 -6.95 -2.88
CA ALA A 142 29.50 -7.07 -3.47
C ALA A 142 30.48 -7.97 -2.69
N GLY A 143 30.06 -8.60 -1.59
CA GLY A 143 30.94 -9.49 -0.82
C GLY A 143 32.17 -8.80 -0.21
N ALA A 144 32.08 -7.50 0.11
CA ALA A 144 33.18 -6.68 0.59
C ALA A 144 33.31 -6.64 2.13
N VAL A 145 33.04 -7.76 2.80
CA VAL A 145 33.47 -8.02 4.19
C VAL A 145 34.03 -9.43 4.21
N GLU A 146 35.36 -9.52 4.02
CA GLU A 146 36.18 -10.54 4.67
C GLU A 146 36.47 -10.09 6.12
#